data_AF-A0A183HNQ4-F1
#
_entry.id   AF-A0A183HNQ4-F1
#
_cell.length_a   1.000
_cell.length_b   1.000
_cell.length_c   1.000
_cell.angle_alpha   90.00
_cell.angle_beta   90.00
_cell.angle_gamma   90.00
#
_symmetry.space_group_name_H-M   'P 1'
#
loop_
_entity.id
_entity.type
_entity.pdbx_description
1 polymer ?
#
loop_
_entity_poly.entity_id
_entity_poly.type
_entity_poly.pdbx_seq_one_letter_code
_entity_poly.pdbx_strand_id
1 'polypeptide(L)'
;MHFCNGTVPIWALGRFGSPINLPEICVDVFLVVVLFEAAFRMSFFGDVQAQRDMEQMQAVRDQADWLLTNIIPQHAIDSLKLSTRYSENHALTAVLFATITNWNEMYEETFEGGREFLRVLNEIIGDFDELLDRPDFSQVEKIKTIGPTYMAASGLNPDKRRSALHPYEHLYQVSDFTKVLLNFQQF
;
A
#
# COMPACT_ATOMS: atom_id res chain seq x y z
N MET A 1 -5.69 -88.44 -41.00
CA MET A 1 -6.89 -88.47 -40.15
C MET A 1 -6.54 -87.75 -38.85
N HIS A 2 -7.41 -86.83 -38.44
CA HIS A 2 -7.49 -86.19 -37.12
C HIS A 2 -6.66 -84.92 -36.77
N PHE A 3 -7.31 -83.80 -37.10
CA PHE A 3 -7.64 -82.61 -36.29
C PHE A 3 -6.59 -81.59 -35.80
N CYS A 4 -6.89 -80.34 -36.18
CA CYS A 4 -6.29 -79.06 -35.86
C CYS A 4 -6.34 -78.68 -34.37
N ASN A 5 -5.50 -77.73 -33.95
CA ASN A 5 -6.06 -76.52 -33.33
C ASN A 5 -5.18 -75.31 -33.64
N GLY A 6 -5.67 -74.46 -34.54
CA GLY A 6 -5.06 -73.17 -34.86
C GLY A 6 -5.36 -72.16 -33.76
N THR A 7 -4.32 -71.51 -33.25
CA THR A 7 -4.45 -70.30 -32.46
C THR A 7 -4.91 -69.17 -33.37
N VAL A 8 -6.21 -68.95 -33.45
CA VAL A 8 -6.76 -67.72 -34.02
C VAL A 8 -6.33 -66.55 -33.15
N PRO A 9 -5.65 -65.53 -33.69
CA PRO A 9 -5.24 -64.38 -32.91
C PRO A 9 -6.47 -63.57 -32.48
N ILE A 10 -6.40 -62.98 -31.29
CA ILE A 10 -7.52 -62.35 -30.56
C ILE A 10 -8.17 -61.19 -31.35
N TRP A 11 -7.51 -60.67 -32.39
CA TRP A 11 -8.07 -59.69 -33.32
C TRP A 11 -9.10 -60.26 -34.33
N ALA A 12 -9.20 -61.58 -34.48
CA ALA A 12 -10.10 -62.24 -35.43
C ALA A 12 -11.49 -62.61 -34.85
N LEU A 13 -11.70 -62.50 -33.53
CA LEU A 13 -13.05 -62.50 -32.94
C LEU A 13 -13.62 -61.09 -33.03
N GLY A 14 -14.20 -60.79 -34.20
CA GLY A 14 -14.81 -59.51 -34.49
C GLY A 14 -15.87 -59.11 -33.47
N ARG A 15 -15.64 -57.96 -32.83
CA ARG A 15 -16.64 -56.90 -32.73
C ARG A 15 -15.98 -55.52 -32.66
N PHE A 16 -15.04 -55.25 -33.57
CA PHE A 16 -14.61 -53.89 -33.86
C PHE A 16 -15.41 -53.43 -35.09
N GLY A 17 -16.43 -52.61 -34.85
CA GLY A 17 -17.35 -52.13 -35.88
C GLY A 17 -18.80 -52.54 -35.61
N SER A 18 -19.40 -52.00 -34.53
CA SER A 18 -20.83 -51.73 -34.55
C SER A 18 -21.13 -50.76 -35.71
N PRO A 19 -22.28 -50.86 -36.40
CA PRO A 19 -22.70 -49.79 -37.31
C PRO A 19 -22.67 -48.49 -36.52
N ILE A 20 -22.24 -47.40 -37.16
CA ILE A 20 -22.19 -46.06 -36.56
C ILE A 20 -23.53 -45.81 -35.85
N ASN A 21 -23.56 -45.95 -34.53
CA ASN A 21 -24.73 -45.70 -33.71
C ASN A 21 -24.83 -44.18 -33.58
N LEU A 22 -25.37 -43.56 -34.62
CA LEU A 22 -25.79 -42.16 -34.64
C LEU A 22 -26.42 -41.69 -33.32
N PRO A 23 -27.32 -42.47 -32.66
CA PRO A 23 -27.86 -42.04 -31.36
C PRO A 23 -26.82 -41.97 -30.24
N GLU A 24 -25.84 -42.88 -30.17
CA GLU A 24 -24.79 -42.85 -29.13
C GLU A 24 -23.88 -41.62 -29.32
N ILE A 25 -23.48 -41.35 -30.57
CA ILE A 25 -22.67 -40.16 -30.90
C ILE A 25 -23.43 -38.87 -30.58
N CYS A 26 -24.73 -38.81 -30.85
CA CYS A 26 -25.54 -37.65 -30.51
C CYS A 26 -25.59 -37.40 -29.00
N VAL A 27 -25.69 -38.46 -28.18
CA VAL A 27 -25.68 -38.35 -26.72
C VAL A 27 -24.33 -37.87 -26.21
N ASP A 28 -23.23 -38.41 -26.74
CA ASP A 28 -21.87 -38.01 -26.35
C ASP A 28 -21.60 -36.56 -26.72
N VAL A 29 -21.97 -36.13 -27.93
CA VAL A 29 -21.83 -34.73 -28.37
C VAL A 29 -22.68 -33.80 -27.50
N PHE A 30 -23.92 -34.19 -27.20
CA PHE A 30 -24.78 -33.41 -26.30
C PHE A 30 -24.16 -33.29 -24.90
N LEU A 31 -23.64 -34.39 -24.35
CA LEU A 31 -22.98 -34.39 -23.05
C LEU A 31 -21.74 -33.50 -23.04
N VAL A 32 -20.88 -33.57 -24.07
CA VAL A 32 -19.69 -32.72 -24.20
C VAL A 32 -20.06 -31.24 -24.27
N VAL A 33 -21.10 -30.89 -25.02
CA VAL A 33 -21.58 -29.50 -25.11
C VAL A 33 -22.08 -29.00 -23.75
N VAL A 34 -22.85 -29.81 -23.03
CA VAL A 34 -23.35 -29.47 -21.69
C VAL A 34 -22.20 -29.31 -20.69
N LEU A 35 -21.22 -30.22 -20.71
CA LEU A 35 -20.04 -30.14 -19.85
C LEU A 35 -19.18 -28.92 -20.18
N PHE A 36 -19.00 -28.59 -21.45
CA PHE A 36 -18.26 -27.41 -21.89
C PHE A 36 -18.96 -26.12 -21.43
N GLU A 37 -20.28 -26.02 -21.60
CA GLU A 37 -21.05 -24.85 -21.13
C GLU A 37 -20.95 -24.70 -19.60
N ALA A 38 -21.06 -25.80 -18.85
CA ALA A 38 -20.92 -25.81 -17.40
C ALA A 38 -19.50 -25.37 -16.96
N ALA A 39 -18.46 -25.89 -17.61
CA ALA A 39 -17.08 -25.52 -17.35
C ALA A 39 -16.78 -24.05 -17.70
N PHE A 40 -17.34 -23.56 -18.81
CA PHE A 40 -17.19 -22.17 -19.23
C PHE A 40 -17.88 -21.22 -18.24
N ARG A 41 -19.12 -21.52 -17.84
CA ARG A 41 -19.84 -20.76 -16.80
C ARG A 41 -19.06 -20.73 -15.50
N MET A 42 -18.54 -21.89 -15.05
CA MET A 42 -17.74 -21.98 -13.83
C MET A 42 -16.47 -21.13 -13.91
N SER A 43 -15.76 -21.19 -15.04
CA SER A 43 -14.55 -20.38 -15.26
C SER A 43 -14.88 -18.89 -15.24
N PHE A 44 -15.96 -18.46 -15.90
CA PHE A 44 -16.42 -17.08 -15.86
C PHE A 44 -16.75 -16.60 -14.45
N PHE A 45 -17.49 -17.39 -13.65
CA PHE A 45 -17.76 -17.04 -12.26
C PHE A 45 -16.49 -17.01 -11.41
N GLY A 46 -15.55 -17.93 -11.65
CA GLY A 46 -14.25 -17.96 -11.01
C GLY A 46 -13.43 -16.70 -11.31
N ASP A 47 -13.36 -16.29 -12.57
CA ASP A 47 -12.64 -15.08 -13.00
C ASP A 47 -13.26 -13.82 -12.40
N VAL A 48 -14.59 -13.70 -12.41
CA VAL A 48 -15.28 -12.54 -11.81
C VAL A 48 -15.07 -12.50 -10.29
N GLN A 49 -15.12 -13.64 -9.60
CA GLN A 49 -14.85 -13.70 -8.16
C GLN A 49 -13.38 -13.36 -7.87
N ALA A 50 -12.44 -13.91 -8.64
CA ALA A 50 -11.03 -13.61 -8.50
C ALA A 50 -10.72 -12.13 -8.72
N GLN A 51 -11.36 -11.48 -9.71
CA GLN A 51 -11.23 -10.04 -9.92
C GLN A 51 -11.71 -9.24 -8.71
N ARG A 52 -12.87 -9.58 -8.16
CA ARG A 52 -13.40 -8.90 -6.94
C ARG A 52 -12.47 -9.10 -5.75
N ASP A 53 -11.97 -10.31 -5.54
CA ASP A 53 -11.05 -10.62 -4.45
C ASP A 53 -9.72 -9.87 -4.63
N MET A 54 -9.23 -9.72 -5.88
CA MET A 54 -8.06 -8.93 -6.20
C MET A 54 -8.25 -7.43 -5.90
N GLU A 55 -9.41 -6.86 -6.28
CA GLU A 55 -9.75 -5.47 -5.97
C GLU A 55 -9.81 -5.22 -4.46
N GLN A 56 -10.44 -6.13 -3.71
CA GLN A 56 -10.50 -6.05 -2.25
C GLN A 56 -9.11 -6.17 -1.62
N MET A 57 -8.28 -7.11 -2.09
CA MET A 57 -6.90 -7.24 -1.62
C MET A 57 -6.09 -5.98 -1.91
N GLN A 58 -6.30 -5.34 -3.05
CA GLN A 58 -5.62 -4.10 -3.39
C GLN A 58 -6.02 -2.97 -2.44
N ALA A 59 -7.31 -2.78 -2.18
CA ALA A 59 -7.78 -1.75 -1.25
C ALA A 59 -7.22 -1.94 0.18
N VAL A 60 -7.16 -3.19 0.67
CA VAL A 60 -6.58 -3.51 1.97
C VAL A 60 -5.07 -3.24 1.99
N ARG A 61 -4.36 -3.55 0.89
CA ARG A 61 -2.92 -3.26 0.76
C ARG A 61 -2.66 -1.77 0.76
N ASP A 62 -3.39 -0.99 -0.03
CA ASP A 62 -3.24 0.46 -0.11
C ASP A 62 -3.50 1.12 1.26
N GLN A 63 -4.51 0.63 2.00
CA GLN A 63 -4.76 1.09 3.37
C GLN A 63 -3.62 0.75 4.32
N ALA A 64 -3.05 -0.46 4.23
CA ALA A 64 -1.93 -0.87 5.06
C ALA A 64 -0.67 -0.03 4.76
N ASP A 65 -0.38 0.21 3.48
CA ASP A 65 0.75 1.03 3.04
C ASP A 65 0.60 2.49 3.48
N TRP A 66 -0.61 3.05 3.40
CA TRP A 66 -0.92 4.38 3.93
C TRP A 66 -0.68 4.47 5.45
N LEU A 67 -1.12 3.47 6.21
CA LEU A 67 -0.88 3.43 7.66
C LEU A 67 0.61 3.31 8.00
N LEU A 68 1.35 2.48 7.25
CA LEU A 68 2.79 2.29 7.48
C LEU A 68 3.58 3.57 7.22
N THR A 69 3.26 4.28 6.12
CA THR A 69 3.94 5.53 5.75
C THR A 69 3.63 6.69 6.70
N ASN A 70 2.50 6.65 7.41
CA ASN A 70 2.17 7.63 8.46
C ASN A 70 2.95 7.42 9.77
N ILE A 71 3.42 6.20 10.06
CA ILE A 71 4.11 5.87 11.32
C ILE A 71 5.64 5.83 11.11
N ILE A 72 6.07 5.35 9.94
CA ILE A 72 7.46 5.07 9.63
C ILE A 72 7.87 5.87 8.38
N PRO A 73 8.96 6.64 8.43
CA PRO A 73 9.47 7.33 7.26
C PRO A 73 9.76 6.36 6.11
N GLN A 74 9.42 6.72 4.87
CA GLN A 74 9.55 5.85 3.69
C GLN A 74 10.96 5.25 3.54
N HIS A 75 12.01 6.05 3.80
CA HIS A 75 13.40 5.61 3.69
C HIS A 75 13.79 4.53 4.71
N ALA A 76 13.10 4.47 5.86
CA ALA A 76 13.28 3.43 6.86
C ALA A 76 12.49 2.15 6.53
N ILE A 77 11.35 2.26 5.83
CA ILE A 77 10.50 1.12 5.46
C ILE A 77 11.29 0.09 4.64
N ASP A 78 12.04 0.53 3.63
CA ASP A 78 12.78 -0.39 2.77
C ASP A 78 13.89 -1.13 3.52
N SER A 79 14.53 -0.46 4.48
CA SER A 79 15.51 -1.10 5.36
C SER A 79 14.86 -2.08 6.34
N LEU A 80 13.64 -1.79 6.80
CA LEU A 80 12.86 -2.64 7.69
C LEU A 80 12.29 -3.89 6.99
N LYS A 81 12.06 -3.83 5.66
CA LYS A 81 11.71 -5.01 4.86
C LYS A 81 12.84 -6.03 4.83
N LEU A 82 14.09 -5.56 4.82
CA LEU A 82 15.28 -6.40 4.76
C LEU A 82 15.74 -6.87 6.15
N SER A 83 15.49 -6.09 7.20
CA SER A 83 15.95 -6.39 8.56
C SER A 83 14.97 -5.91 9.63
N THR A 84 14.88 -6.63 10.75
CA THR A 84 13.95 -6.28 11.85
C THR A 84 14.34 -4.99 12.61
N ARG A 85 15.49 -4.38 12.32
CA ARG A 85 16.00 -3.20 13.04
C ARG A 85 16.51 -2.16 12.07
N TYR A 86 16.13 -0.91 12.28
CA TYR A 86 16.66 0.23 11.55
C TYR A 86 17.53 1.08 12.47
N SER A 87 18.74 1.39 12.02
CA SER A 87 19.65 2.32 12.67
C SER A 87 20.55 2.94 11.61
N GLU A 88 20.51 4.26 11.49
CA GLU A 88 21.30 5.01 10.52
C GLU A 88 22.01 6.18 11.22
N ASN A 89 23.25 6.43 10.83
CA ASN A 89 24.01 7.58 11.29
C ASN A 89 23.88 8.70 10.25
N HIS A 90 23.27 9.80 10.66
CA HIS A 90 23.11 10.97 9.80
C HIS A 90 24.13 12.05 10.18
N ALA A 91 25.08 12.30 9.29
CA ALA A 91 25.91 13.50 9.35
C ALA A 91 25.15 14.69 8.77
N LEU A 92 25.32 15.90 9.34
CA LEU A 92 24.73 17.15 8.84
C LEU A 92 23.21 17.10 8.73
N THR A 93 22.53 17.07 9.87
CA THR A 93 21.07 17.23 9.99
C THR A 93 20.74 18.52 10.72
N ALA A 94 19.53 19.02 10.53
CA ALA A 94 18.99 20.13 11.31
C ALA A 94 17.70 19.69 12.01
N VAL A 95 17.47 20.20 13.21
CA VAL A 95 16.28 19.95 14.01
C VAL A 95 15.66 21.29 14.40
N LEU A 96 14.36 21.42 14.16
CA LEU A 96 13.54 22.58 14.47
C LEU A 96 12.59 22.24 15.63
N PHE A 97 12.51 23.19 16.57
CA PHE A 97 11.50 23.22 17.62
C PHE A 97 10.73 24.53 17.50
N ALA A 98 9.42 24.46 17.27
CA ALA A 98 8.54 25.61 17.24
C ALA A 98 7.45 25.44 18.30
N THR A 99 7.37 26.35 19.26
CA THR A 99 6.40 26.26 20.37
C THR A 99 5.48 27.47 20.36
N ILE A 100 4.17 27.22 20.43
CA ILE A 100 3.18 28.30 20.62
C ILE A 100 3.32 28.82 22.05
N THR A 101 3.69 30.10 22.18
CA THR A 101 3.80 30.78 23.47
C THR A 101 2.43 31.06 24.07
N ASN A 102 2.36 31.27 25.39
CA ASN A 102 1.14 31.56 26.15
C ASN A 102 0.04 30.50 26.07
N TRP A 103 0.31 29.31 25.49
CA TRP A 103 -0.64 28.22 25.43
C TRP A 103 -1.21 27.84 26.80
N ASN A 104 -0.35 27.75 27.82
CA ASN A 104 -0.74 27.37 29.18
C ASN A 104 -1.62 28.41 29.88
N GLU A 105 -1.52 29.69 29.49
CA GLU A 105 -2.37 30.76 30.04
C GLU A 105 -3.72 30.82 29.33
N MET A 106 -3.73 30.51 28.02
CA MET A 106 -4.94 30.43 27.21
C MET A 106 -5.75 29.19 27.53
N TYR A 107 -5.10 28.06 27.84
CA TYR A 107 -5.76 26.78 28.06
C TYR A 107 -6.59 26.78 29.35
N GLU A 108 -7.90 26.55 29.20
CA GLU A 108 -8.83 26.42 30.32
C GLU A 108 -9.64 25.12 30.21
N GLU A 109 -9.38 24.18 31.12
CA GLU A 109 -10.05 22.86 31.13
C GLU A 109 -11.53 22.95 31.57
N THR A 110 -11.89 23.98 32.34
CA THR A 110 -13.26 24.23 32.81
C THR A 110 -14.23 24.59 31.69
N PHE A 111 -13.75 25.10 30.54
CA PHE A 111 -14.57 25.40 29.37
C PHE A 111 -14.56 24.24 28.37
N GLU A 112 -15.72 23.60 28.15
CA GLU A 112 -15.87 22.48 27.20
C GLU A 112 -14.87 21.31 27.41
N GLY A 113 -14.34 21.14 28.63
CA GLY A 113 -13.31 20.14 28.92
C GLY A 113 -11.97 20.41 28.24
N GLY A 114 -11.69 21.66 27.86
CA GLY A 114 -10.51 22.06 27.11
C GLY A 114 -10.50 21.62 25.63
N ARG A 115 -11.59 21.01 25.13
CA ARG A 115 -11.66 20.45 23.77
C ARG A 115 -11.52 21.50 22.68
N GLU A 116 -12.14 22.67 22.87
CA GLU A 116 -12.06 23.74 21.86
C GLU A 116 -10.64 24.26 21.69
N PHE A 117 -9.86 24.35 22.77
CA PHE A 117 -8.44 24.66 22.66
C PHE A 117 -7.71 23.59 21.86
N LEU A 118 -7.89 22.31 22.20
CA LEU A 118 -7.27 21.21 21.44
C LEU A 118 -7.68 21.21 19.96
N ARG A 119 -8.92 21.60 19.62
CA ARG A 119 -9.37 21.77 18.24
C ARG A 119 -8.57 22.85 17.52
N VAL A 120 -8.46 24.04 18.11
CA VAL A 120 -7.66 25.14 17.55
C VAL A 120 -6.19 24.75 17.39
N LEU A 121 -5.62 24.04 18.38
CA LEU A 121 -4.25 23.53 18.27
C LEU A 121 -4.12 22.56 17.09
N ASN A 122 -5.06 21.62 16.94
CA ASN A 122 -5.04 20.67 15.83
C ASN A 122 -5.19 21.37 14.47
N GLU A 123 -5.97 22.45 14.38
CA GLU A 123 -6.08 23.26 13.16
C GLU A 123 -4.73 23.93 12.82
N ILE A 124 -4.07 24.57 13.80
CA ILE A 124 -2.75 25.17 13.59
C ILE A 124 -1.70 24.12 13.18
N ILE A 125 -1.69 22.96 13.84
CA ILE A 125 -0.79 21.86 13.48
C ILE A 125 -1.12 21.32 12.08
N GLY A 126 -2.40 21.27 11.71
CA GLY A 126 -2.84 20.91 10.37
C GLY A 126 -2.27 21.86 9.32
N ASP A 127 -2.37 23.17 9.54
CA ASP A 127 -1.80 24.19 8.65
C ASP A 127 -0.28 24.01 8.49
N PHE A 128 0.43 23.65 9.56
CA PHE A 128 1.87 23.36 9.50
C PHE A 128 2.18 22.08 8.73
N ASP A 129 1.34 21.06 8.86
CA ASP A 129 1.50 19.80 8.13
C ASP A 129 1.25 20.00 6.62
N GLU A 130 0.27 20.82 6.23
CA GLU A 130 0.03 21.17 4.81
C GLU A 130 1.22 21.90 4.17
N LEU A 131 2.02 22.64 4.94
CA LEU A 131 3.24 23.23 4.41
C LEU A 131 4.25 22.16 3.99
N LEU A 132 4.34 21.03 4.68
CA LEU A 132 5.29 19.96 4.34
C LEU A 132 4.98 19.26 3.01
N ASP A 133 3.74 19.38 2.51
CA ASP A 133 3.35 18.85 1.19
C ASP A 133 3.92 19.70 0.04
N ARG A 134 4.45 20.89 0.31
CA ARG A 134 5.04 21.75 -0.71
C ARG A 134 6.38 21.18 -1.18
N PRO A 135 6.67 21.22 -2.51
CA PRO A 135 7.92 20.71 -3.05
C PRO A 135 9.16 21.42 -2.48
N ASP A 136 9.01 22.70 -2.13
CA ASP A 136 10.07 23.55 -1.55
C ASP A 136 10.53 23.08 -0.16
N PHE A 137 9.70 22.30 0.54
CA PHE A 137 10.01 21.74 1.87
C PHE A 137 10.12 20.23 1.86
N SER A 138 10.31 19.63 0.69
CA SER A 138 10.37 18.17 0.51
C SER A 138 11.45 17.47 1.33
N GLN A 139 12.49 18.16 1.81
CA GLN A 139 13.52 17.60 2.69
C GLN A 139 13.26 17.83 4.19
N VAL A 140 12.18 18.50 4.55
CA VAL A 140 11.74 18.70 5.94
C VAL A 140 10.74 17.61 6.28
N GLU A 141 10.98 16.93 7.41
CA GLU A 141 10.12 15.86 7.90
C GLU A 141 9.70 16.16 9.34
N LYS A 142 8.40 16.06 9.60
CA LYS A 142 7.86 16.15 10.97
C LYS A 142 8.36 14.96 11.78
N ILE A 143 8.90 15.22 12.96
CA ILE A 143 9.26 14.16 13.92
C ILE A 143 8.04 13.81 14.77
N LYS A 144 7.44 14.82 15.41
CA LYS A 144 6.29 14.67 16.31
C LYS A 144 5.78 16.04 16.76
N THR A 145 4.64 16.04 17.43
CA THR A 145 4.19 17.14 18.30
C THR A 145 4.26 16.71 19.76
N ILE A 146 4.58 17.66 20.65
CA ILE A 146 4.53 17.47 22.11
C ILE A 146 3.81 18.69 22.70
N GLY A 147 2.53 18.51 23.03
CA GLY A 147 1.67 19.63 23.43
C GLY A 147 1.67 20.72 22.35
N PRO A 148 1.95 22.00 22.70
CA PRO A 148 2.01 23.11 21.74
C PRO A 148 3.34 23.19 20.96
N THR A 149 4.24 22.20 21.11
CA THR A 149 5.55 22.19 20.44
C THR A 149 5.53 21.29 19.22
N TYR A 150 5.83 21.87 18.06
CA TYR A 150 6.05 21.18 16.78
C TYR A 150 7.54 20.87 16.60
N MET A 151 7.85 19.60 16.30
CA MET A 151 9.22 19.16 16.04
C MET A 151 9.35 18.66 14.61
N ALA A 152 10.33 19.19 13.89
CA ALA A 152 10.68 18.77 12.55
C ALA A 152 12.19 18.65 12.39
N ALA A 153 12.65 17.91 11.39
CA ALA A 153 14.06 17.81 11.05
C ALA A 153 14.26 17.78 9.54
N SER A 154 15.47 18.10 9.09
CA SER A 154 15.84 18.01 7.68
C SER A 154 17.13 17.23 7.46
N GLY A 155 17.25 16.66 6.27
CA GLY A 155 18.40 15.86 5.86
C GLY A 155 18.40 14.42 6.39
N LEU A 156 17.22 13.91 6.80
CA LEU A 156 17.06 12.54 7.28
C LEU A 156 17.04 11.53 6.13
N ASN A 157 16.36 11.86 5.03
CA ASN A 157 16.25 10.96 3.89
C ASN A 157 17.52 10.98 3.01
N PRO A 158 18.30 9.88 2.95
CA PRO A 158 19.55 9.83 2.20
C PRO A 158 19.34 9.88 0.68
N ASP A 159 18.22 9.38 0.15
CA ASP A 159 17.88 9.45 -1.27
C ASP A 159 17.64 10.91 -1.70
N LYS A 160 16.83 11.64 -0.94
CA LYS A 160 16.57 13.07 -1.19
C LYS A 160 17.84 13.91 -1.11
N ARG A 161 18.75 13.58 -0.18
CA ARG A 161 20.06 14.25 -0.08
C ARG A 161 20.97 13.96 -1.28
N ARG A 162 20.94 12.74 -1.83
CA ARG A 162 21.74 12.39 -3.02
C ARG A 162 21.22 13.07 -4.28
N SER A 163 19.91 13.27 -4.39
CA SER A 163 19.29 13.96 -5.53
C SER A 163 19.33 15.48 -5.43
N ALA A 164 19.72 16.04 -4.28
CA ALA A 164 19.80 17.48 -4.06
C ALA A 164 20.82 18.14 -4.98
N LEU A 165 20.52 19.35 -5.46
CA LEU A 165 21.46 20.10 -6.29
C LEU A 165 22.65 20.59 -5.46
N HIS A 166 22.43 20.87 -4.18
CA HIS A 166 23.43 21.40 -3.28
C HIS A 166 23.49 20.60 -1.96
N PRO A 167 24.69 20.33 -1.40
CA PRO A 167 24.83 19.53 -0.17
C PRO A 167 24.08 20.07 1.04
N TYR A 168 23.88 21.39 1.10
CA TYR A 168 23.21 22.09 2.21
C TYR A 168 21.77 22.52 1.87
N GLU A 169 21.19 22.01 0.78
CA GLU A 169 19.83 22.38 0.35
C GLU A 169 18.79 22.18 1.46
N HIS A 170 18.86 21.04 2.16
CA HIS A 170 17.98 20.74 3.29
C HIS A 170 18.08 21.76 4.45
N LEU A 171 19.24 22.42 4.61
CA LEU A 171 19.43 23.47 5.61
C LEU A 171 18.75 24.78 5.19
N TYR A 172 18.78 25.10 3.90
CA TYR A 172 18.04 26.24 3.37
C TYR A 172 16.53 26.00 3.48
N GLN A 173 16.05 24.82 3.09
CA GLN A 173 14.63 24.47 3.18
C GLN A 173 14.10 24.56 4.61
N VAL A 174 14.81 24.01 5.61
CA VAL A 174 14.35 24.12 7.01
C VAL A 174 14.43 25.55 7.55
N SER A 175 15.40 26.35 7.09
CA SER A 175 15.47 27.78 7.45
C SER A 175 14.29 28.56 6.89
N ASP A 176 13.94 28.32 5.63
CA ASP A 176 12.79 28.97 4.98
C ASP A 176 11.47 28.48 5.57
N PHE A 177 11.34 27.19 5.86
CA PHE A 177 10.21 26.62 6.60
C PHE A 177 10.02 27.33 7.94
N THR A 178 11.11 27.53 8.70
CA THR A 178 11.08 28.26 9.98
C THR A 178 10.56 29.68 9.82
N LYS A 179 10.97 30.41 8.76
CA LYS A 179 10.46 31.76 8.49
C LYS A 179 8.97 31.76 8.18
N VAL A 180 8.49 30.77 7.43
CA VAL A 180 7.06 30.64 7.12
C VAL A 180 6.25 30.37 8.39
N LEU A 181 6.71 29.46 9.26
CA LEU A 181 6.05 29.19 10.53
C LEU A 181 5.94 30.45 11.42
N LEU A 182 6.98 31.28 11.46
CA LEU A 182 6.97 32.53 12.23
C LEU A 182 5.96 33.55 11.66
N ASN A 183 5.81 33.61 10.34
CA ASN A 183 4.86 34.52 9.70
C ASN A 183 3.40 34.09 9.89
N PHE A 184 3.14 32.81 10.16
CA PHE A 184 1.80 32.30 10.49
C PHE A 184 1.26 32.85 11.82
N GLN A 185 2.12 33.30 12.73
CA GLN A 185 1.72 33.86 14.03
C GLN A 185 1.14 35.29 13.97
N GLN A 186 0.99 35.89 12.78
CA GLN A 186 0.53 37.28 12.61
C GLN A 186 -0.96 37.43 12.24
N PHE A 187 -1.74 36.35 12.26
CA PHE A 187 -3.19 36.37 12.02
C PHE A 187 -3.98 35.93 13.25
#